data_AF-A0A3M6TW30-F1
#
_entry.id   AF-A0A3M6TW30-F1
#
_cell.length_a   1.000
_cell.length_b   1.000
_cell.length_c   1.000
_cell.angle_alpha   90.00
_cell.angle_beta   90.00
_cell.angle_gamma   90.00
#
_symmetry.space_group_name_H-M   'P 1'
#
loop_
_entity.id
_entity.type
_entity.pdbx_description
1 polymer ?
#
loop_
_entity_poly.entity_id
_entity_poly.type
_entity_poly.pdbx_seq_one_letter_code
_entity_poly.pdbx_strand_id
1 'polypeptide(L)'
;MALDGEESTPVPNLALEAIVKPTLRELEPFYDDEAVEKLRTAFAKVENDIPGITQQLVGEILKSASLSVNMNEVLLLCAAQNSEDYTFKVQGEEFNALLKKAKDLKTILAKIPAEIGNRQKFLQTIKDIATAIRDLLDAVNEVFKKCQNVGKVAQYKEGLERNKKEFVKYSKNFSDTLKQYFKDQRSEAVYVSANRLINQTNHILQQNLIKFTLEFQECNTDVTAINASEIGVYDAHHKGMANLPPITV
;
A
#
# COMPACT_ATOMS: atom_id res chain seq x y z
N MET A 1 14.40 1.09 -41.33
CA MET A 1 13.14 1.25 -40.58
C MET A 1 13.46 0.91 -39.13
N ALA A 2 13.58 1.94 -38.29
CA ALA A 2 13.92 1.79 -36.88
C ALA A 2 12.68 1.33 -36.11
N LEU A 3 12.81 0.24 -35.37
CA LEU A 3 11.85 -0.17 -34.35
C LEU A 3 12.18 0.66 -33.11
N ASP A 4 11.52 1.80 -32.95
CA ASP A 4 11.64 2.64 -31.77
C ASP A 4 11.14 1.86 -30.55
N GLY A 5 11.96 1.89 -29.51
CA GLY A 5 11.88 1.05 -28.32
C GLY A 5 10.53 1.08 -27.63
N GLU A 6 9.92 -0.10 -27.50
CA GLU A 6 9.15 -0.41 -26.32
C GLU A 6 10.14 -0.44 -25.15
N GLU A 7 10.26 0.70 -24.46
CA GLU A 7 10.88 0.78 -23.16
C GLU A 7 10.10 -0.21 -22.26
N SER A 8 10.64 -1.41 -22.08
CA SER A 8 10.10 -2.46 -21.23
C SER A 8 10.21 -1.99 -19.78
N THR A 9 9.36 -1.04 -19.42
CA THR A 9 9.13 -0.62 -18.06
C THR A 9 8.83 -1.88 -17.26
N PRO A 10 9.67 -2.26 -16.26
CA PRO A 10 9.54 -3.52 -15.55
C PRO A 10 8.10 -3.69 -15.11
N VAL A 11 7.52 -4.86 -15.44
CA VAL A 11 6.17 -5.19 -15.00
C VAL A 11 6.16 -5.06 -13.48
N PRO A 12 5.25 -4.25 -12.90
CA PRO A 12 5.27 -4.01 -11.48
C PRO A 12 5.04 -5.29 -10.70
N ASN A 13 5.88 -5.48 -9.69
CA ASN A 13 5.91 -6.60 -8.77
C ASN A 13 4.65 -6.67 -7.89
N LEU A 14 3.56 -7.14 -8.49
CA LEU A 14 2.32 -7.39 -7.76
C LEU A 14 2.30 -8.78 -7.12
N ALA A 15 3.09 -9.73 -7.66
CA ALA A 15 3.09 -11.12 -7.21
C ALA A 15 3.62 -11.29 -5.77
N LEU A 16 4.63 -10.52 -5.36
CA LEU A 16 5.11 -10.56 -3.99
C LEU A 16 4.02 -10.13 -3.00
N GLU A 17 3.38 -8.99 -3.27
CA GLU A 17 2.37 -8.40 -2.38
C GLU A 17 1.01 -9.13 -2.44
N ALA A 18 0.61 -9.60 -3.63
CA ALA A 18 -0.73 -10.14 -3.86
C ALA A 18 -0.79 -11.68 -3.85
N ILE A 19 0.33 -12.39 -3.83
CA ILE A 19 0.32 -13.86 -3.82
C ILE A 19 1.22 -14.36 -2.71
N VAL A 20 2.52 -14.05 -2.78
CA VAL A 20 3.51 -14.66 -1.88
C VAL A 20 3.30 -14.24 -0.42
N LYS A 21 3.17 -12.94 -0.12
CA LYS A 21 2.97 -12.47 1.26
C LYS A 21 1.71 -13.01 1.94
N PRO A 22 0.53 -13.03 1.28
CA PRO A 22 -0.67 -13.71 1.79
C PRO A 22 -0.45 -15.20 2.02
N THR A 23 0.11 -15.93 1.05
CA THR A 23 0.38 -17.36 1.19
C THR A 23 1.30 -17.65 2.37
N LEU A 24 2.36 -16.85 2.56
CA LEU A 24 3.25 -17.01 3.72
C LEU A 24 2.53 -16.76 5.05
N ARG A 25 1.55 -15.84 5.11
CA ARG A 25 0.73 -15.62 6.32
C ARG A 25 -0.17 -16.81 6.62
N GLU A 26 -0.75 -17.41 5.59
CA GLU A 26 -1.55 -18.64 5.75
C GLU A 26 -0.71 -19.83 6.22
N LEU A 27 0.62 -19.80 6.02
CA LEU A 27 1.53 -20.85 6.50
C LEU A 27 1.96 -20.65 7.96
N GLU A 28 1.88 -19.44 8.53
CA GLU A 28 2.30 -19.15 9.92
C GLU A 28 1.67 -20.11 10.96
N PRO A 29 0.38 -20.48 10.90
CA PRO A 29 -0.21 -21.39 11.88
C PRO A 29 0.32 -22.84 11.81
N PHE A 30 1.00 -23.22 10.73
CA PHE A 30 1.37 -24.61 10.43
C PHE A 30 2.87 -24.88 10.47
N TYR A 31 3.69 -23.83 10.43
CA TYR A 31 5.15 -23.93 10.31
C TYR A 31 5.84 -23.06 11.36
N ASP A 32 7.13 -23.31 11.56
CA ASP A 32 7.97 -22.53 12.45
C ASP A 32 8.08 -21.06 11.98
N ASP A 33 7.84 -20.13 12.90
CA ASP A 33 7.85 -18.68 12.64
C ASP A 33 9.18 -18.23 12.04
N GLU A 34 10.32 -18.78 12.51
CA GLU A 34 11.65 -18.43 12.02
C GLU A 34 11.83 -18.87 10.55
N ALA A 35 11.30 -20.05 10.19
CA ALA A 35 11.34 -20.55 8.82
C ALA A 35 10.48 -19.69 7.87
N VAL A 36 9.28 -19.31 8.29
CA VAL A 36 8.39 -18.45 7.50
C VAL A 36 9.00 -17.05 7.32
N GLU A 37 9.62 -16.50 8.37
CA GLU A 37 10.28 -15.19 8.30
C GLU A 37 11.52 -15.19 7.41
N LYS A 38 12.31 -16.28 7.41
CA LYS A 38 13.42 -16.46 6.45
C LYS A 38 12.93 -16.44 5.01
N LEU A 39 11.80 -17.08 4.72
CA LEU A 39 11.20 -17.04 3.38
C LEU A 39 10.74 -15.62 3.03
N ARG A 40 10.04 -14.93 3.94
CA ARG A 40 9.62 -13.52 3.72
C ARG A 40 10.82 -12.63 3.38
N THR A 41 11.89 -12.73 4.17
CA THR A 41 13.10 -11.94 3.99
C THR A 41 13.80 -12.28 2.68
N ALA A 42 13.91 -13.55 2.32
CA ALA A 42 14.53 -13.99 1.08
C ALA A 42 13.77 -13.47 -0.15
N PHE A 43 12.44 -13.58 -0.16
CA PHE A 43 11.59 -13.04 -1.22
C PHE A 43 11.70 -11.53 -1.32
N ALA A 44 11.65 -10.81 -0.20
CA ALA A 44 11.80 -9.35 -0.20
C ALA A 44 13.18 -8.93 -0.74
N LYS A 45 14.25 -9.64 -0.36
CA LYS A 45 15.61 -9.34 -0.80
C LYS A 45 15.81 -9.60 -2.30
N VAL A 46 15.46 -10.80 -2.78
CA VAL A 46 15.68 -11.16 -4.19
C VAL A 46 14.88 -10.26 -5.13
N GLU A 47 13.70 -9.83 -4.69
CA GLU A 47 12.83 -8.96 -5.45
C GLU A 47 13.32 -7.50 -5.48
N ASN A 48 13.96 -7.05 -4.40
CA ASN A 48 14.65 -5.76 -4.37
C ASN A 48 15.88 -5.75 -5.30
N ASP A 49 16.62 -6.87 -5.33
CA ASP A 49 17.81 -7.01 -6.17
C ASP A 49 17.44 -7.24 -7.65
N ILE A 50 16.35 -7.97 -7.92
CA ILE A 50 15.87 -8.33 -9.26
C ILE A 50 14.35 -8.10 -9.36
N PRO A 51 13.90 -6.87 -9.67
CA PRO A 51 12.47 -6.57 -9.80
C PRO A 51 11.78 -7.43 -10.86
N GLY A 52 10.68 -8.08 -10.47
CA GLY A 52 9.86 -8.96 -11.30
C GLY A 52 10.18 -10.46 -11.16
N ILE A 53 11.23 -10.83 -10.42
CA ILE A 53 11.64 -12.23 -10.26
C ILE A 53 10.55 -13.08 -9.56
N THR A 54 9.85 -12.51 -8.59
CA THR A 54 8.75 -13.20 -7.88
C THR A 54 7.60 -13.50 -8.83
N GLN A 55 7.27 -12.56 -9.72
CA GLN A 55 6.22 -12.78 -10.71
C GLN A 55 6.62 -13.83 -11.74
N GLN A 56 7.89 -13.85 -12.16
CA GLN A 56 8.42 -14.91 -13.03
C GLN A 56 8.34 -16.28 -12.33
N LEU A 57 8.78 -16.38 -11.08
CA LEU A 57 8.74 -17.62 -10.32
C LEU A 57 7.32 -18.17 -10.19
N VAL A 58 6.35 -17.32 -9.78
CA VAL A 58 4.95 -17.74 -9.68
C VAL A 58 4.41 -18.16 -11.05
N GLY A 59 4.77 -17.45 -12.12
CA GLY A 59 4.41 -17.82 -13.48
C GLY A 59 4.94 -19.18 -13.91
N GLU A 60 6.21 -19.49 -13.60
CA GLU A 60 6.81 -20.80 -13.89
C GLU A 60 6.20 -21.93 -13.04
N ILE A 61 5.85 -21.68 -11.77
CA ILE A 61 5.14 -22.64 -10.93
C ILE A 61 3.78 -22.99 -11.54
N LEU A 62 3.00 -21.99 -11.96
CA LEU A 62 1.68 -22.20 -12.55
C LEU A 62 1.75 -22.95 -13.90
N LYS A 63 2.77 -22.65 -14.71
CA LYS A 63 3.07 -23.42 -15.93
C LYS A 63 3.42 -24.87 -15.60
N SER A 64 4.26 -25.11 -14.59
CA SER A 64 4.65 -26.46 -14.18
C SER A 64 3.46 -27.28 -13.66
N ALA A 65 2.47 -26.62 -13.08
CA ALA A 65 1.20 -27.21 -12.65
C ALA A 65 0.18 -27.40 -13.79
N SER A 66 0.54 -27.08 -15.04
CA SER A 66 -0.34 -27.14 -16.23
C SER A 66 -1.61 -26.28 -16.12
N LEU A 67 -1.55 -25.18 -15.35
CA LEU A 67 -2.67 -24.25 -15.22
C LEU A 67 -2.62 -23.22 -16.35
N SER A 68 -3.57 -23.27 -17.28
CA SER A 68 -3.67 -22.32 -18.41
C SER A 68 -4.36 -21.01 -17.97
N VAL A 69 -3.77 -20.32 -17.00
CA VAL A 69 -4.31 -19.06 -16.46
C VAL A 69 -3.51 -17.86 -16.94
N ASN A 70 -4.19 -16.77 -17.23
CA ASN A 70 -3.54 -15.51 -17.54
C ASN A 70 -3.00 -14.89 -16.24
N MET A 71 -1.68 -14.77 -16.14
CA MET A 71 -1.02 -14.25 -14.94
C MET A 71 -1.49 -12.84 -14.59
N ASN A 72 -1.70 -11.97 -15.58
CA ASN A 72 -2.12 -10.60 -15.33
C ASN A 72 -3.56 -10.53 -14.82
N GLU A 73 -4.43 -11.41 -15.30
CA GLU A 73 -5.79 -11.57 -14.77
C GLU A 73 -5.79 -12.06 -13.32
N VAL A 74 -5.01 -13.09 -13.00
CA VAL A 74 -4.89 -13.61 -11.62
C VAL A 74 -4.37 -12.52 -10.69
N LEU A 75 -3.35 -11.75 -11.09
CA LEU A 75 -2.82 -10.66 -10.29
C LEU A 75 -3.86 -9.56 -10.04
N LEU A 76 -4.70 -9.22 -11.02
CA LEU A 76 -5.80 -8.26 -10.83
C LEU A 76 -6.79 -8.75 -9.77
N LEU A 77 -7.18 -10.02 -9.83
CA LEU A 77 -8.12 -10.63 -8.89
C LEU A 77 -7.53 -10.70 -7.47
N CYS A 78 -6.30 -11.20 -7.34
CA CYS A 78 -5.63 -11.32 -6.05
C CYS A 78 -5.38 -9.97 -5.40
N ALA A 79 -5.02 -8.93 -6.16
CA ALA A 79 -4.71 -7.63 -5.58
C ALA A 79 -5.93 -6.87 -5.02
N ALA A 80 -7.14 -7.22 -5.45
CA ALA A 80 -8.38 -6.76 -4.82
C ALA A 80 -8.66 -7.45 -3.48
N GLN A 81 -8.22 -8.70 -3.30
CA GLN A 81 -8.47 -9.51 -2.11
C GLN A 81 -7.50 -9.17 -0.95
N ASN A 82 -6.24 -8.85 -1.25
CA ASN A 82 -5.18 -8.64 -0.24
C ASN A 82 -5.18 -7.25 0.40
N SER A 83 -6.32 -6.86 0.99
CA SER A 83 -6.45 -5.57 1.67
C SER A 83 -5.90 -5.51 3.10
N GLU A 84 -5.50 -6.65 3.68
CA GLU A 84 -5.14 -6.75 5.10
C GLU A 84 -3.72 -6.26 5.43
N ASP A 85 -2.82 -6.12 4.45
CA ASP A 85 -1.45 -5.63 4.67
C ASP A 85 -1.36 -4.12 4.97
N TYR A 86 -2.48 -3.41 4.84
CA TYR A 86 -2.56 -1.97 5.10
C TYR A 86 -3.25 -1.65 6.43
N THR A 87 -3.56 -2.68 7.22
CA THR A 87 -4.26 -2.58 8.51
C THR A 87 -3.30 -2.21 9.64
N PHE A 88 -2.52 -1.15 9.47
CA PHE A 88 -1.87 -0.53 10.63
C PHE A 88 -2.94 0.28 11.39
N LYS A 89 -2.85 0.35 12.71
CA LYS A 89 -3.77 1.06 13.62
C LYS A 89 -3.77 2.57 13.34
N VAL A 90 -4.30 3.00 12.20
CA VAL A 90 -4.19 4.37 11.73
C VAL A 90 -5.29 5.19 12.38
N GLN A 91 -4.88 6.05 13.31
CA GLN A 91 -5.74 7.02 13.96
C GLN A 91 -5.91 8.24 13.04
N GLY A 92 -6.84 8.17 12.09
CA GLY A 92 -7.22 9.32 11.25
C GLY A 92 -8.33 8.98 10.25
N GLU A 93 -9.43 9.73 10.30
CA GLU A 93 -10.59 9.56 9.40
C GLU A 93 -10.19 9.68 7.92
N GLU A 94 -9.24 10.55 7.61
CA GLU A 94 -8.77 10.83 6.25
C GLU A 94 -7.94 9.68 5.68
N PHE A 95 -7.16 9.01 6.53
CA PHE A 95 -6.39 7.82 6.11
C PHE A 95 -7.31 6.61 5.92
N ASN A 96 -8.33 6.45 6.78
CA ASN A 96 -9.35 5.42 6.59
C ASN A 96 -10.14 5.67 5.30
N ALA A 97 -10.45 6.94 4.99
CA ALA A 97 -11.05 7.32 3.72
C ALA A 97 -10.12 6.97 2.54
N LEU A 98 -8.83 7.31 2.61
CA LEU A 98 -7.84 6.96 1.58
C LEU A 98 -7.75 5.44 1.35
N LEU A 99 -7.68 4.65 2.43
CA LEU A 99 -7.68 3.19 2.38
C LEU A 99 -8.92 2.64 1.70
N LYS A 100 -10.09 3.15 2.06
CA LYS A 100 -11.37 2.76 1.45
C LYS A 100 -11.37 3.06 -0.05
N LYS A 101 -10.98 4.28 -0.45
CA LYS A 101 -10.94 4.67 -1.88
C LYS A 101 -9.93 3.83 -2.68
N ALA A 102 -8.80 3.51 -2.09
CA ALA A 102 -7.82 2.63 -2.71
C ALA A 102 -8.37 1.20 -2.89
N LYS A 103 -9.08 0.66 -1.90
CA LYS A 103 -9.74 -0.64 -1.98
C LYS A 103 -10.85 -0.66 -3.04
N ASP A 104 -11.66 0.40 -3.09
CA ASP A 104 -12.72 0.56 -4.09
C ASP A 104 -12.12 0.54 -5.51
N LEU A 105 -11.05 1.31 -5.76
CA LEU A 105 -10.36 1.33 -7.05
C LEU A 105 -9.82 -0.06 -7.44
N LYS A 106 -9.12 -0.75 -6.53
CA LYS A 106 -8.59 -2.09 -6.78
C LYS A 106 -9.71 -3.09 -7.11
N THR A 107 -10.83 -3.01 -6.39
CA THR A 107 -12.00 -3.87 -6.60
C THR A 107 -12.63 -3.64 -7.97
N ILE A 108 -12.73 -2.39 -8.42
CA ILE A 108 -13.29 -2.08 -9.75
C ILE A 108 -12.32 -2.54 -10.86
N LEU A 109 -11.00 -2.31 -10.70
CA LEU A 109 -10.00 -2.77 -11.67
C LEU A 109 -10.00 -4.31 -11.81
N ALA A 110 -10.25 -5.04 -10.72
CA ALA A 110 -10.35 -6.50 -10.75
C ALA A 110 -11.57 -7.04 -11.53
N LYS A 111 -12.57 -6.21 -11.84
CA LYS A 111 -13.71 -6.62 -12.67
C LYS A 111 -13.41 -6.63 -14.17
N ILE A 112 -12.31 -5.98 -14.59
CA ILE A 112 -11.95 -5.83 -16.01
C ILE A 112 -11.95 -7.18 -16.74
N PRO A 113 -11.30 -8.27 -16.25
CA PRO A 113 -11.26 -9.53 -16.98
C PRO A 113 -12.64 -10.13 -17.26
N ALA A 114 -13.58 -10.03 -16.31
CA ALA A 114 -14.94 -10.53 -16.45
C ALA A 114 -15.82 -9.64 -17.34
N GLU A 115 -15.57 -8.34 -17.37
CA GLU A 115 -16.46 -7.36 -18.01
C GLU A 115 -15.98 -6.94 -19.41
N ILE A 116 -14.69 -7.08 -19.73
CA ILE A 116 -14.07 -6.60 -20.99
C ILE A 116 -14.68 -7.22 -22.27
N GLY A 117 -15.20 -8.46 -22.17
CA GLY A 117 -15.89 -9.13 -23.28
C GLY A 117 -17.29 -8.59 -23.57
N ASN A 118 -17.92 -7.87 -22.63
CA ASN A 118 -19.22 -7.23 -22.81
C ASN A 118 -19.05 -5.72 -22.89
N ARG A 119 -19.15 -5.16 -24.11
CA ARG A 119 -18.94 -3.73 -24.37
C ARG A 119 -19.76 -2.80 -23.47
N GLN A 120 -21.03 -3.12 -23.20
CA GLN A 120 -21.88 -2.26 -22.36
C GLN A 120 -21.43 -2.26 -20.90
N LYS A 121 -21.18 -3.46 -20.35
CA LYS A 121 -20.63 -3.60 -18.99
C LYS A 121 -19.27 -2.92 -18.89
N PHE A 122 -18.37 -3.20 -19.83
CA PHE A 122 -17.02 -2.63 -19.84
C PHE A 122 -17.00 -1.10 -19.91
N LEU A 123 -17.87 -0.48 -20.72
CA LEU A 123 -18.00 0.98 -20.74
C LEU A 123 -18.48 1.54 -19.40
N GLN A 124 -19.31 0.81 -18.66
CA GLN A 124 -19.70 1.19 -17.30
C GLN A 124 -18.51 1.04 -16.34
N THR A 125 -17.78 -0.08 -16.39
CA THR A 125 -16.55 -0.30 -15.62
C THR A 125 -15.55 0.84 -15.81
N ILE A 126 -15.34 1.29 -17.06
CA ILE A 126 -14.43 2.40 -17.36
C ILE A 126 -14.88 3.71 -16.67
N LYS A 127 -16.18 4.00 -16.65
CA LYS A 127 -16.72 5.18 -15.94
C LYS A 127 -16.53 5.05 -14.43
N ASP A 128 -16.75 3.86 -13.90
CA ASP A 128 -16.58 3.58 -12.47
C ASP A 128 -15.10 3.71 -12.07
N ILE A 129 -14.17 3.22 -12.90
CA ILE A 129 -12.71 3.40 -12.72
C ILE A 129 -12.35 4.89 -12.74
N ALA A 130 -12.84 5.65 -13.72
CA ALA A 130 -12.54 7.08 -13.80
C ALA A 130 -13.02 7.85 -12.57
N THR A 131 -14.17 7.45 -12.01
CA THR A 131 -14.70 8.02 -10.77
C THR A 131 -13.84 7.63 -9.57
N ALA A 132 -13.49 6.35 -9.43
CA ALA A 132 -12.65 5.87 -8.33
C ALA A 132 -11.23 6.47 -8.35
N ILE A 133 -10.65 6.70 -9.52
CA ILE A 133 -9.36 7.39 -9.68
C ILE A 133 -9.45 8.82 -9.16
N ARG A 134 -10.53 9.54 -9.48
CA ARG A 134 -10.75 10.90 -8.99
C ARG A 134 -10.89 10.93 -7.48
N ASP A 135 -11.77 10.07 -6.94
CA ASP A 135 -12.01 9.96 -5.51
C ASP A 135 -10.74 9.61 -4.72
N LEU A 136 -9.90 8.73 -5.26
CA LEU A 136 -8.61 8.38 -4.65
C LEU A 136 -7.67 9.59 -4.62
N LEU A 137 -7.54 10.31 -5.73
CA LEU A 137 -6.71 11.52 -5.82
C LEU A 137 -7.18 12.62 -4.86
N ASP A 138 -8.50 12.79 -4.72
CA ASP A 138 -9.09 13.73 -3.77
C ASP A 138 -8.75 13.33 -2.32
N ALA A 139 -8.88 12.05 -1.97
CA ALA A 139 -8.50 11.55 -0.65
C ALA A 139 -6.99 11.74 -0.36
N VAL A 140 -6.12 11.51 -1.35
CA VAL A 140 -4.67 11.81 -1.23
C VAL A 140 -4.42 13.30 -0.95
N ASN A 141 -5.16 14.20 -1.61
CA ASN A 141 -5.03 15.63 -1.39
C ASN A 141 -5.49 16.05 0.02
N GLU A 142 -6.54 15.42 0.57
CA GLU A 142 -6.98 15.70 1.95
C GLU A 142 -5.95 15.24 2.97
N VAL A 143 -5.36 14.06 2.81
CA VAL A 143 -4.23 13.59 3.63
C VAL A 143 -3.06 14.59 3.54
N PHE A 144 -2.73 15.05 2.32
CA PHE A 144 -1.66 16.01 2.10
C PHE A 144 -1.90 17.35 2.81
N LYS A 145 -3.12 17.90 2.78
CA LYS A 145 -3.49 19.13 3.50
C LYS A 145 -3.32 18.97 5.00
N LYS A 146 -3.74 17.83 5.56
CA LYS A 146 -3.62 17.56 7.00
C LYS A 146 -2.16 17.41 7.44
N CYS A 147 -1.34 16.73 6.63
CA CYS A 147 0.09 16.60 6.90
C CYS A 147 0.81 17.95 6.96
N GLN A 148 0.46 18.93 6.11
CA GLN A 148 1.09 20.26 6.12
C GLN A 148 0.96 21.01 7.45
N ASN A 149 -0.04 20.68 8.26
CA ASN A 149 -0.30 21.35 9.54
C ASN A 149 0.56 20.79 10.69
N VAL A 150 1.24 19.66 10.50
CA VAL A 150 2.04 18.97 11.54
C VAL A 150 3.51 19.10 11.18
N GLY A 151 4.20 20.12 11.69
CA GLY A 151 5.47 20.72 11.22
C GLY A 151 6.76 19.88 10.97
N LYS A 152 6.69 18.60 10.61
CA LYS A 152 7.84 17.79 10.10
C LYS A 152 7.44 17.07 8.80
N VAL A 153 7.40 17.79 7.67
CA VAL A 153 6.67 17.33 6.46
C VAL A 153 7.48 17.34 5.15
N ALA A 154 8.66 17.95 5.08
CA ALA A 154 9.29 18.24 3.79
C ALA A 154 9.59 16.97 2.96
N GLN A 155 10.19 15.93 3.58
CA GLN A 155 10.55 14.70 2.88
C GLN A 155 9.33 13.81 2.54
N TYR A 156 8.27 13.85 3.36
CA TYR A 156 7.00 13.14 3.11
C TYR A 156 6.23 13.77 1.97
N LYS A 157 6.21 15.10 1.94
CA LYS A 157 5.59 15.90 0.90
C LYS A 157 6.15 15.55 -0.48
N GLU A 158 7.47 15.45 -0.59
CA GLU A 158 8.16 15.13 -1.84
C GLU A 158 7.86 13.70 -2.32
N GLY A 159 7.90 12.71 -1.41
CA GLY A 159 7.56 11.33 -1.74
C GLY A 159 6.10 11.18 -2.19
N LEU A 160 5.17 11.83 -1.50
CA LEU A 160 3.74 11.77 -1.81
C LEU A 160 3.40 12.50 -3.12
N GLU A 161 3.99 13.67 -3.36
CA GLU A 161 3.86 14.39 -4.64
C GLU A 161 4.45 13.57 -5.81
N ARG A 162 5.58 12.90 -5.61
CA ARG A 162 6.16 12.01 -6.62
C ARG A 162 5.21 10.85 -6.95
N ASN A 163 4.71 10.14 -5.93
CA ASN A 163 3.82 8.99 -6.13
C ASN A 163 2.49 9.41 -6.76
N LYS A 164 1.95 10.59 -6.40
CA LYS A 164 0.77 11.18 -7.04
C LYS A 164 1.01 11.47 -8.52
N LYS A 165 2.15 12.09 -8.87
CA LYS A 165 2.52 12.35 -10.27
C LYS A 165 2.67 11.06 -11.07
N GLU A 166 3.32 10.05 -10.50
CA GLU A 166 3.44 8.73 -11.12
C GLU A 166 2.07 8.09 -11.32
N PHE A 167 1.21 8.09 -10.32
CA PHE A 167 -0.15 7.55 -10.42
C PHE A 167 -0.96 8.23 -11.54
N VAL A 168 -0.89 9.56 -11.66
CA VAL A 168 -1.53 10.31 -12.76
C VAL A 168 -0.96 9.89 -14.12
N LYS A 169 0.36 9.71 -14.23
CA LYS A 169 1.01 9.19 -15.45
C LYS A 169 0.46 7.81 -15.83
N TYR A 170 0.39 6.88 -14.87
CA TYR A 170 -0.13 5.53 -15.13
C TYR A 170 -1.64 5.52 -15.43
N SER A 171 -2.43 6.42 -14.84
CA SER A 171 -3.86 6.60 -15.17
C SER A 171 -4.06 7.09 -16.61
N LYS A 172 -3.22 8.03 -17.06
CA LYS A 172 -3.23 8.48 -18.46
C LYS A 172 -2.84 7.36 -19.41
N ASN A 173 -1.77 6.63 -19.10
CA ASN A 173 -1.33 5.48 -19.90
C ASN A 173 -2.41 4.40 -19.98
N PHE A 174 -3.14 4.14 -18.89
CA PHE A 174 -4.29 3.23 -18.90
C PHE A 174 -5.39 3.72 -19.83
N SER A 175 -5.72 5.02 -19.80
CA SER A 175 -6.70 5.61 -20.71
C SER A 175 -6.28 5.48 -22.18
N ASP A 176 -4.99 5.66 -22.50
CA ASP A 176 -4.48 5.50 -23.86
C ASP A 176 -4.46 4.02 -24.29
N THR A 177 -4.17 3.10 -23.36
CA THR A 177 -4.27 1.66 -23.59
C THR A 177 -5.72 1.24 -23.88
N LEU A 178 -6.71 1.79 -23.18
CA LEU A 178 -8.13 1.56 -23.48
C LEU A 178 -8.50 2.05 -24.88
N LYS A 179 -8.03 3.23 -25.30
CA LYS A 179 -8.27 3.74 -26.66
C LYS A 179 -7.68 2.80 -27.71
N GLN A 180 -6.50 2.26 -27.45
CA GLN A 180 -5.84 1.31 -28.34
C GLN A 180 -6.58 -0.03 -28.39
N TYR A 181 -7.03 -0.54 -27.24
CA TYR A 181 -7.86 -1.74 -27.13
C TYR A 181 -9.13 -1.65 -27.99
N PHE A 182 -9.83 -0.51 -27.98
CA PHE A 182 -11.01 -0.34 -28.83
C PHE A 182 -10.71 -0.38 -30.35
N LYS A 183 -9.44 -0.29 -30.76
CA LYS A 183 -8.98 -0.44 -32.14
C LYS A 183 -8.52 -1.85 -32.46
N ASP A 184 -7.72 -2.47 -31.58
CA ASP A 184 -7.01 -3.72 -31.86
C ASP A 184 -7.53 -4.95 -31.10
N GLN A 185 -8.46 -4.76 -30.16
CA GLN A 185 -9.07 -5.80 -29.32
C GLN A 185 -8.07 -6.61 -28.48
N ARG A 186 -6.87 -6.07 -28.20
CA ARG A 186 -5.86 -6.76 -27.39
C ARG A 186 -6.09 -6.54 -25.88
N SER A 187 -6.86 -7.43 -25.27
CA SER A 187 -7.20 -7.38 -23.83
C SER A 187 -5.97 -7.44 -22.91
N GLU A 188 -4.91 -8.14 -23.32
CA GLU A 188 -3.69 -8.32 -22.52
C GLU A 188 -3.06 -7.00 -22.07
N ALA A 189 -2.97 -6.03 -22.99
CA ALA A 189 -2.40 -4.72 -22.70
C ALA A 189 -3.22 -3.98 -21.62
N VAL A 190 -4.55 -4.15 -21.64
CA VAL A 190 -5.45 -3.56 -20.64
C VAL A 190 -5.19 -4.17 -19.26
N TYR A 191 -4.99 -5.48 -19.18
CA TYR A 191 -4.70 -6.17 -17.91
C TYR A 191 -3.37 -5.71 -17.31
N VAL A 192 -2.30 -5.66 -18.13
CA VAL A 192 -0.98 -5.17 -17.70
C VAL A 192 -1.07 -3.72 -17.22
N SER A 193 -1.79 -2.87 -17.95
CA SER A 193 -1.96 -1.47 -17.54
C SER A 193 -2.80 -1.29 -16.29
N ALA A 194 -3.80 -2.15 -16.06
CA ALA A 194 -4.59 -2.15 -14.83
C ALA A 194 -3.76 -2.62 -13.62
N ASN A 195 -2.93 -3.65 -13.77
CA ASN A 195 -1.99 -4.11 -12.74
C ASN A 195 -1.00 -3.01 -12.34
N ARG A 196 -0.52 -2.22 -13.32
CA ARG A 196 0.30 -1.04 -13.05
C ARG A 196 -0.41 -0.02 -12.15
N LEU A 197 -1.68 0.26 -12.41
CA LEU A 197 -2.48 1.15 -11.57
C LEU A 197 -2.68 0.61 -10.15
N ILE A 198 -2.93 -0.69 -10.01
CA ILE A 198 -3.04 -1.32 -8.69
C ILE A 198 -1.71 -1.20 -7.92
N ASN A 199 -0.58 -1.46 -8.58
CA ASN A 199 0.72 -1.35 -7.91
C ASN A 199 1.01 0.09 -7.46
N GLN A 200 0.68 1.08 -8.28
CA GLN A 200 0.84 2.49 -7.90
C GLN A 200 -0.10 2.90 -6.77
N THR A 201 -1.31 2.34 -6.73
CA THR A 201 -2.23 2.50 -5.60
C THR A 201 -1.60 1.94 -4.33
N ASN A 202 -0.99 0.75 -4.40
CA ASN A 202 -0.27 0.14 -3.28
C ASN A 202 0.93 0.99 -2.83
N HIS A 203 1.71 1.56 -3.75
CA HIS A 203 2.82 2.46 -3.39
C HIS A 203 2.36 3.74 -2.68
N ILE A 204 1.24 4.33 -3.12
CA ILE A 204 0.61 5.45 -2.40
C ILE A 204 0.27 5.02 -0.96
N LEU A 205 -0.32 3.83 -0.77
CA LEU A 205 -0.66 3.35 0.57
C LEU A 205 0.57 3.02 1.42
N GLN A 206 1.53 2.21 0.92
CA GLN A 206 2.71 1.76 1.68
C GLN A 206 3.57 2.93 2.17
N GLN A 207 3.83 3.92 1.32
CA GLN A 207 4.64 5.08 1.71
C GLN A 207 3.92 5.99 2.70
N ASN A 208 2.59 6.10 2.60
CA ASN A 208 1.79 6.94 3.50
C ASN A 208 1.56 6.30 4.88
N LEU A 209 1.50 4.98 4.98
CA LEU A 209 1.15 4.27 6.22
C LEU A 209 2.37 3.93 7.09
N ILE A 210 3.46 3.44 6.47
CA ILE A 210 4.66 3.01 7.19
C ILE A 210 5.37 4.21 7.84
N LYS A 211 5.51 5.31 7.11
CA LYS A 211 6.23 6.49 7.59
C LYS A 211 5.45 7.30 8.63
N PHE A 212 4.12 7.42 8.46
CA PHE A 212 3.28 8.17 9.40
C PHE A 212 3.10 7.46 10.74
N THR A 213 3.07 6.12 10.74
CA THR A 213 2.96 5.30 11.96
C THR A 213 4.24 5.37 12.79
N LEU A 214 5.41 5.37 12.14
CA LEU A 214 6.71 5.52 12.82
C LEU A 214 6.86 6.89 13.50
N GLU A 215 6.41 7.99 12.87
CA GLU A 215 6.56 9.33 13.45
C GLU A 215 5.50 9.71 14.49
N PHE A 216 4.27 9.19 14.38
CA PHE A 216 3.28 9.40 15.44
C PHE A 216 3.67 8.68 16.74
N GLN A 217 4.37 7.54 16.66
CA GLN A 217 4.95 6.92 17.84
C GLN A 217 6.02 7.81 18.48
N GLU A 218 6.92 8.40 17.70
CA GLU A 218 7.95 9.32 18.24
C GLU A 218 7.34 10.58 18.87
N CYS A 219 6.35 11.20 18.22
CA CYS A 219 5.72 12.42 18.72
C CYS A 219 4.88 12.19 19.99
N ASN A 220 4.27 11.01 20.16
CA ASN A 220 3.55 10.65 21.40
C ASN A 220 4.50 10.29 22.55
N THR A 221 5.72 9.85 22.23
CA THR A 221 6.77 9.58 23.23
C THR A 221 7.31 10.90 23.79
N ASP A 222 7.46 11.94 22.96
CA ASP A 222 7.83 13.29 23.42
C ASP A 222 6.74 13.93 24.29
N VAL A 223 5.45 13.80 23.94
CA VAL A 223 4.36 14.39 24.76
C VAL A 223 4.19 13.66 26.10
N THR A 224 4.40 12.35 26.14
CA THR A 224 4.38 11.59 27.42
C THR A 224 5.63 11.86 28.26
N ALA A 225 6.81 12.08 27.65
CA ALA A 225 8.02 12.50 28.35
C ALA A 225 7.92 13.92 28.91
N ILE A 226 7.31 14.85 28.19
CA ILE A 226 7.06 16.23 28.66
C ILE A 226 6.07 16.22 29.84
N ASN A 227 4.96 15.47 29.74
CA ASN A 227 4.00 15.35 30.84
C ASN A 227 4.56 14.61 32.08
N ALA A 228 5.47 13.66 31.91
CA ALA A 228 6.15 13.01 33.04
C ALA A 228 7.14 13.96 33.74
N SER A 229 7.76 14.89 33.01
CA SER A 229 8.69 15.88 33.57
C SER A 229 8.00 17.03 34.31
N GLU A 230 6.75 17.37 33.97
CA GLU A 230 5.97 18.40 34.67
C GLU A 230 5.26 17.89 35.94
N ILE A 231 5.06 16.57 36.07
CA ILE A 231 4.47 15.95 37.28
C ILE A 231 5.53 15.65 38.36
N GLY A 232 6.83 15.76 38.04
CA GLY A 232 7.94 15.44 38.95
C GLY A 232 8.46 16.57 39.85
N VAL A 233 7.88 17.78 39.83
CA VAL A 233 8.46 18.97 40.51
C VAL A 233 7.65 19.44 41.74
N TYR A 234 6.56 18.76 42.11
CA TYR A 234 5.75 19.13 43.29
C TYR A 234 5.56 17.98 44.29
N ASP A 235 6.64 17.41 44.86
CA ASP A 235 6.55 16.89 46.24
C ASP A 235 7.92 16.62 46.92
N ALA A 236 8.76 17.64 47.07
CA ALA A 236 9.98 17.55 47.86
C ALA A 236 10.18 18.75 48.77
N HIS A 237 9.14 19.13 49.52
CA HIS A 237 9.27 20.06 50.63
C HIS A 237 8.26 19.76 51.74
N HIS A 238 8.47 18.66 52.48
CA HIS A 238 8.19 18.60 53.91
C HIS A 238 9.31 17.82 54.60
N LYS A 239 10.38 18.55 54.90
CA LYS A 239 11.48 18.15 55.77
C LYS A 239 10.95 17.82 57.16
N GLY A 240 11.51 16.76 57.74
CA GLY A 240 11.11 16.23 59.03
C GLY A 240 11.29 17.18 60.22
N MET A 241 10.40 16.96 61.20
CA MET A 241 10.62 17.21 62.61
C MET A 241 10.67 15.83 63.28
N ALA A 242 11.84 15.33 63.67
CA ALA A 242 12.53 15.58 64.93
C ALA A 242 11.85 14.91 66.14
N ASN A 243 12.52 13.86 66.62
CA ASN A 243 12.37 13.15 67.89
C ASN A 243 12.08 14.05 69.10
N LEU A 244 11.13 13.64 69.96
CA LEU A 244 11.16 13.89 71.41
C LEU A 244 10.50 12.69 72.17
N PRO A 245 11.01 12.31 73.36
CA PRO A 245 10.69 11.06 74.07
C PRO A 245 9.43 11.13 74.97
N PRO A 246 8.94 9.99 75.53
CA PRO A 246 7.71 9.97 76.33
C PRO A 246 7.96 10.47 77.76
N ILE A 247 7.01 11.23 78.30
CA ILE A 247 6.96 11.61 79.72
C ILE A 247 5.78 10.90 80.36
N THR A 248 6.08 9.97 81.26
CA THR A 248 5.22 9.51 82.36
C THR A 248 5.13 10.59 83.45
N VAL A 249 3.91 10.97 83.83
CA VAL A 249 3.37 10.95 85.21
C VAL A 249 1.86 10.73 85.11
#